data_AF-A0A328UJ64-F1
#
_entry.id   AF-A0A328UJ64-F1
#
_cell.length_a   1.000
_cell.length_b   1.000
_cell.length_c   1.000
_cell.angle_alpha   90.00
_cell.angle_beta   90.00
_cell.angle_gamma   90.00
#
_symmetry.space_group_name_H-M   'P 1'
#
loop_
_entity.id
_entity.type
_entity.pdbx_description
1 polymer ?
#
loop_
_entity_poly.entity_id
_entity_poly.type
_entity_poly.pdbx_seq_one_letter_code
_entity_poly.pdbx_strand_id
1 'polypeptide(L)'
;MKAKIKSKVLAALICCMLIIGLLPTTVLAASLTVLNVNGTSILSATDNKITCGEGTAEYDSDNNTLTLTNITIEGEFSGSAAIYAVGDLTIRLVGTNTITSGYYGIYGNNGTITIGGEGKLIIQSDNDCMRGDNISIGSVDETGAPTIEAMGRGKQATGIYTTNVLTIQNGAKVTAKSDGDSYALCGEGGITIADSTVNTTSSGSEQNVICSVSDFSIDNSTVTATGTSQDAFPAIFAAGNINITNKSNVEATSSGMRGIFTDSNMTVTDSTVTATGTTREGMVVVGTLTLNNSSLTASSKPNDIIPAIVTKSFNITNSEVTAKGGFDLFDWYNGNIDDISFGIAPANGKLAEFKVDGNNWDGSAAKHFKEGNESPYDTAINFSADEMNWLGAYRYIHIGEHIHTGGTATCTEPTICEDCGRAYGNALGHNAVKTERKEATCIEDGNVEYWYCDACGKYFSDEALTKEIAKEETVVKATGHGETELKNAKEATCTVEGYTGDKVCKVCGSVVEKGKVTAKAAHNFKDGKCTVCKATDPNYVPTKPTVPEKGDKESPQTGDSTNIALWFAIMLTAGTILTGTVLYSKKKKCSK
;
A
#
# COMPACT_ATOMS: atom_id res chain seq x y z
N MET A 1 -39.56 38.74 30.90
CA MET A 1 -38.40 39.56 31.35
C MET A 1 -37.56 38.91 32.47
N LYS A 2 -38.11 38.06 33.35
CA LYS A 2 -37.37 37.39 34.45
C LYS A 2 -36.39 36.27 34.03
N ALA A 3 -36.56 35.63 32.87
CA ALA A 3 -35.68 34.53 32.43
C ALA A 3 -34.33 35.01 31.87
N LYS A 4 -34.29 36.18 31.18
CA LYS A 4 -33.06 36.74 30.60
C LYS A 4 -32.11 37.34 31.63
N ILE A 5 -32.61 37.75 32.80
CA ILE A 5 -31.78 38.33 33.87
C ILE A 5 -31.04 37.23 34.63
N LYS A 6 -31.67 36.06 34.86
CA LYS A 6 -31.02 34.92 35.54
C LYS A 6 -29.84 34.34 34.74
N SER A 7 -29.94 34.29 33.41
CA SER A 7 -28.84 33.83 32.53
C SER A 7 -27.62 34.77 32.56
N LYS A 8 -27.83 36.09 32.60
CA LYS A 8 -26.73 37.06 32.65
C LYS A 8 -26.05 37.12 34.02
N VAL A 9 -26.80 36.94 35.11
CA VAL A 9 -26.25 36.90 36.48
C VAL A 9 -25.47 35.59 36.72
N LEU A 10 -25.94 34.47 36.16
CA LEU A 10 -25.22 33.18 36.24
C LEU A 10 -23.92 33.20 35.42
N ALA A 11 -23.94 33.80 34.22
CA ALA A 11 -22.74 33.98 33.40
C ALA A 11 -21.70 34.92 34.07
N ALA A 12 -22.15 35.99 34.73
CA ALA A 12 -21.25 36.89 35.47
C ALA A 12 -20.66 36.23 36.73
N LEU A 13 -21.42 35.38 37.43
CA LEU A 13 -20.92 34.61 38.58
C LEU A 13 -19.90 33.53 38.16
N ILE A 14 -20.11 32.88 37.01
CA ILE A 14 -19.15 31.91 36.44
C ILE A 14 -17.87 32.62 35.96
N CYS A 15 -17.97 33.80 35.34
CA CYS A 15 -16.80 34.61 35.01
C CYS A 15 -16.03 35.09 36.25
N CYS A 16 -16.71 35.48 37.33
CA CYS A 16 -16.03 35.85 38.58
C CYS A 16 -15.38 34.64 39.27
N MET A 17 -15.95 33.43 39.19
CA MET A 17 -15.32 32.21 39.72
C MET A 17 -14.11 31.78 38.89
N LEU A 18 -14.13 31.98 37.57
CA LEU A 18 -12.96 31.75 36.70
C LEU A 18 -11.81 32.72 36.97
N ILE A 19 -12.12 33.97 37.34
CA ILE A 19 -11.09 34.99 37.69
C ILE A 19 -10.49 34.73 39.09
N ILE A 20 -11.22 34.11 40.02
CA ILE A 20 -10.70 33.73 41.35
C ILE A 20 -9.78 32.49 41.26
N GLY A 21 -9.97 31.61 40.27
CA GLY A 21 -9.05 30.49 39.98
C GLY A 21 -7.78 30.87 39.19
N LEU A 22 -7.65 32.14 38.78
CA LEU A 22 -6.51 32.70 38.04
C LEU A 22 -5.58 33.55 38.92
N LEU A 23 -5.85 33.64 40.22
CA LEU A 23 -4.84 34.13 41.15
C LEU A 23 -3.82 33.00 41.34
N PRO A 24 -2.52 33.21 41.07
CA PRO A 24 -1.52 32.21 41.40
C PRO A 24 -1.65 31.93 42.89
N THR A 25 -2.10 30.74 43.24
CA THR A 25 -1.91 30.25 44.61
C THR A 25 -0.41 30.14 44.77
N THR A 26 0.21 31.14 45.40
CA THR A 26 1.56 31.00 45.93
C THR A 26 1.45 29.97 47.05
N VAL A 27 1.44 28.70 46.68
CA VAL A 27 1.78 27.61 47.59
C VAL A 27 3.22 27.93 47.97
N LEU A 28 3.43 28.45 49.17
CA LEU A 28 4.79 28.49 49.71
C LEU A 28 5.24 27.04 49.74
N ALA A 29 6.19 26.69 48.87
CA ALA A 29 6.85 25.40 48.94
C ALA A 29 7.40 25.24 50.37
N ALA A 30 7.15 24.10 51.00
CA ALA A 30 7.75 23.84 52.30
C ALA A 30 9.27 23.97 52.18
N SER A 31 9.89 24.68 53.10
CA SER A 31 11.33 24.88 53.08
C SER A 31 12.06 23.54 53.14
N LEU A 32 13.08 23.35 52.29
CA LEU A 32 13.92 22.16 52.35
C LEU A 32 14.50 21.99 53.75
N THR A 33 14.36 20.78 54.30
CA THR A 33 14.88 20.48 55.65
C THR A 33 16.35 20.08 55.61
N VAL A 34 16.79 19.50 54.50
CA VAL A 34 18.18 19.15 54.23
C VAL A 34 18.46 19.40 52.75
N LEU A 35 19.57 20.09 52.46
CA LEU A 35 20.16 20.14 51.12
C LEU A 35 21.68 20.10 51.25
N ASN A 36 22.26 18.97 50.86
CA ASN A 36 23.70 18.75 50.81
C ASN A 36 24.16 18.67 49.36
N VAL A 37 25.24 19.38 49.05
CA VAL A 37 25.91 19.38 47.75
C VAL A 37 27.39 19.15 47.99
N ASN A 38 27.97 18.17 47.28
CA ASN A 38 29.37 17.78 47.43
C ASN A 38 29.76 17.53 48.91
N GLY A 39 28.90 16.80 49.61
CA GLY A 39 29.09 16.42 51.02
C GLY A 39 28.91 17.54 52.05
N THR A 40 28.59 18.78 51.62
CA THR A 40 28.42 19.94 52.51
C THR A 40 27.00 20.47 52.46
N SER A 41 26.45 20.91 53.59
CA SER A 41 25.13 21.55 53.60
C SER A 41 25.20 22.93 52.96
N ILE A 42 24.46 23.15 51.87
CA ILE A 42 24.43 24.44 51.17
C ILE A 42 23.61 25.48 51.95
N LEU A 43 22.65 25.04 52.77
CA LEU A 43 21.79 25.90 53.59
C LEU A 43 22.56 26.67 54.67
N SER A 44 23.76 26.21 55.03
CA SER A 44 24.65 26.87 55.98
C SER A 44 25.93 27.43 55.33
N ALA A 45 26.07 27.28 54.01
CA ALA A 45 27.18 27.84 53.26
C ALA A 45 27.04 29.36 53.13
N THR A 46 28.16 30.06 52.98
CA THR A 46 28.13 31.51 52.71
C THR A 46 27.40 31.76 51.39
N ASP A 47 26.44 32.69 51.41
CA ASP A 47 25.59 33.05 50.28
C ASP A 47 24.85 31.85 49.64
N ASN A 48 24.62 30.77 50.40
CA ASN A 48 24.03 29.52 49.90
C ASN A 48 24.73 28.99 48.65
N LYS A 49 26.06 29.11 48.60
CA LYS A 49 26.88 28.79 47.43
C LYS A 49 28.02 27.83 47.76
N ILE A 50 28.21 26.84 46.90
CA ILE A 50 29.30 25.86 46.99
C ILE A 50 30.03 25.79 45.65
N THR A 51 31.36 25.85 45.68
CA THR A 51 32.20 25.59 44.50
C THR A 51 32.38 24.09 44.31
N CYS A 52 32.21 23.62 43.07
CA CYS A 52 32.32 22.21 42.68
C CYS A 52 33.19 22.12 41.43
N GLY A 53 34.49 21.86 41.60
CA GLY A 53 35.47 21.99 40.53
C GLY A 53 35.60 23.44 40.07
N GLU A 54 35.53 23.68 38.76
CA GLU A 54 35.54 25.02 38.16
C GLU A 54 34.15 25.69 38.17
N GLY A 55 33.10 24.95 38.50
CA GLY A 55 31.71 25.40 38.51
C GLY A 55 31.16 25.72 39.89
N THR A 56 29.90 26.14 39.93
CA THR A 56 29.22 26.55 41.16
C THR A 56 27.82 25.97 41.27
N ALA A 57 27.46 25.59 42.51
CA ALA A 57 26.11 25.28 42.93
C ALA A 57 25.59 26.44 43.81
N GLU A 58 24.43 26.99 43.46
CA GLU A 58 23.83 28.15 44.13
C GLU A 58 22.37 27.83 44.48
N TYR A 59 21.98 28.01 45.74
CA TYR A 59 20.62 27.71 46.20
C TYR A 59 19.82 28.96 46.54
N ASP A 60 18.65 29.06 45.89
CA ASP A 60 17.62 30.07 46.12
C ASP A 60 16.49 29.47 46.99
N SER A 61 16.33 30.01 48.20
CA SER A 61 15.34 29.55 49.16
C SER A 61 13.92 30.01 48.86
N ASP A 62 13.73 31.05 48.04
CA ASP A 62 12.39 31.61 47.78
C ASP A 62 11.55 30.67 46.89
N ASN A 63 12.22 29.86 46.08
CA ASN A 63 11.61 28.93 45.11
C ASN A 63 12.16 27.50 45.21
N ASN A 64 12.96 27.18 46.23
CA ASN A 64 13.65 25.90 46.38
C ASN A 64 14.46 25.49 45.13
N THR A 65 15.19 26.42 44.51
CA THR A 65 15.96 26.15 43.29
C THR A 65 17.46 26.07 43.55
N LEU A 66 18.07 24.93 43.21
CA LEU A 66 19.51 24.74 43.12
C LEU A 66 19.96 24.93 41.67
N THR A 67 20.65 26.03 41.38
CA THR A 67 21.27 26.27 40.08
C THR A 67 22.65 25.64 40.03
N LEU A 68 22.87 24.74 39.07
CA LEU A 68 24.15 24.09 38.80
C LEU A 68 24.77 24.69 37.54
N THR A 69 25.93 25.34 37.69
CA THR A 69 26.64 25.97 36.57
C THR A 69 28.01 25.35 36.39
N ASN A 70 28.15 24.52 35.34
CA ASN A 70 29.39 23.83 34.97
C ASN A 70 30.10 23.09 36.11
N ILE A 71 29.33 22.48 37.02
CA ILE A 71 29.91 21.80 38.18
C ILE A 71 30.64 20.51 37.80
N THR A 72 31.68 20.19 38.58
CA THR A 72 32.28 18.85 38.64
C THR A 72 32.30 18.40 40.08
N ILE A 73 31.60 17.30 40.39
CA ILE A 73 31.60 16.66 41.71
C ILE A 73 32.15 15.24 41.58
N GLU A 74 33.18 14.92 42.35
CA GLU A 74 33.78 13.58 42.41
C GLU A 74 33.97 13.17 43.87
N GLY A 75 33.49 11.99 44.26
CA GLY A 75 33.67 11.50 45.62
C GLY A 75 32.91 10.20 45.92
N GLU A 76 33.19 9.61 47.07
CA GLU A 76 32.62 8.31 47.47
C GLU A 76 31.19 8.40 48.01
N PHE A 77 30.84 9.47 48.73
CA PHE A 77 29.51 9.73 49.32
C PHE A 77 28.85 8.53 50.02
N SER A 78 29.63 7.63 50.62
CA SER A 78 29.15 6.39 51.25
C SER A 78 27.97 6.64 52.20
N GLY A 79 26.82 6.03 51.91
CA GLY A 79 25.59 6.16 52.70
C GLY A 79 24.79 7.46 52.45
N SER A 80 25.17 8.28 51.47
CA SER A 80 24.55 9.57 51.13
C SER A 80 24.48 9.79 49.60
N ALA A 81 24.54 11.01 49.10
CA ALA A 81 24.61 11.30 47.68
C ALA A 81 25.52 12.51 47.40
N ALA A 82 25.95 12.66 46.15
CA ALA A 82 26.66 13.87 45.72
C ALA A 82 25.76 15.10 45.86
N ILE A 83 24.46 14.95 45.58
CA ILE A 83 23.40 15.90 45.92
C ILE A 83 22.31 15.17 46.70
N TYR A 84 22.05 15.56 47.94
CA TYR A 84 21.03 14.97 48.79
C TYR A 84 20.03 16.02 49.26
N ALA A 85 18.74 15.76 49.09
CA ALA A 85 17.66 16.68 49.45
C ALA A 85 16.53 15.99 50.21
N VAL A 86 15.94 16.70 51.18
CA VAL A 86 14.72 16.25 51.89
C VAL A 86 13.65 17.33 51.76
N GLY A 87 12.62 17.03 50.96
CA GLY A 87 11.59 17.95 50.49
C GLY A 87 11.68 18.21 48.97
N ASP A 88 10.82 19.09 48.47
CA ASP A 88 10.80 19.47 47.05
C ASP A 88 12.02 20.32 46.69
N LEU A 89 12.69 19.95 45.60
CA LEU A 89 13.85 20.67 45.07
C LEU A 89 13.73 20.80 43.55
N THR A 90 13.91 22.02 43.05
CA THR A 90 14.16 22.27 41.63
C THR A 90 15.66 22.37 41.40
N ILE A 91 16.19 21.61 40.45
CA ILE A 91 17.58 21.69 40.00
C ILE A 91 17.57 22.34 38.62
N ARG A 92 18.21 23.50 38.47
CA ARG A 92 18.32 24.18 37.18
C ARG A 92 19.70 24.05 36.60
N LEU A 93 19.79 23.46 35.42
CA LEU A 93 21.06 23.17 34.75
C LEU A 93 21.49 24.32 33.85
N VAL A 94 22.74 24.77 34.04
CA VAL A 94 23.42 25.74 33.17
C VAL A 94 24.76 25.15 32.73
N GLY A 95 25.00 25.13 31.42
CA GLY A 95 26.21 24.53 30.85
C GLY A 95 26.25 23.01 31.04
N THR A 96 27.45 22.44 31.23
CA THR A 96 27.64 20.98 31.37
C THR A 96 28.06 20.65 32.80
N ASN A 97 27.21 19.90 33.50
CA ASN A 97 27.40 19.53 34.90
C ASN A 97 27.74 18.03 34.98
N THR A 98 28.75 17.67 35.76
CA THR A 98 29.25 16.29 35.86
C THR A 98 29.32 15.84 37.30
N ILE A 99 28.78 14.65 37.58
CA ILE A 99 28.81 14.00 38.89
C ILE A 99 29.37 12.58 38.72
N THR A 100 30.45 12.28 39.43
CA THR A 100 30.99 10.92 39.57
C THR A 100 30.92 10.54 41.05
N SER A 101 30.05 9.58 41.39
CA SER A 101 29.77 9.18 42.78
C SER A 101 30.10 7.72 43.03
N GLY A 102 30.80 7.42 44.13
CA GLY A 102 30.98 6.05 44.66
C GLY A 102 29.71 5.51 45.34
N TYR A 103 28.63 6.29 45.39
CA TYR A 103 27.33 5.86 45.90
C TYR A 103 26.20 6.50 45.06
N TYR A 104 25.21 7.19 45.63
CA TYR A 104 24.16 7.85 44.83
C TYR A 104 24.68 9.15 44.19
N GLY A 105 24.23 9.45 42.97
CA GLY A 105 24.49 10.75 42.32
C GLY A 105 23.61 11.84 42.94
N ILE A 106 22.32 11.77 42.65
CA ILE A 106 21.29 12.65 43.23
C ILE A 106 20.31 11.78 44.00
N TYR A 107 20.00 12.14 45.24
CA TYR A 107 19.00 11.47 46.05
C TYR A 107 18.04 12.47 46.72
N GLY A 108 16.77 12.44 46.31
CA GLY A 108 15.67 13.14 46.95
C GLY A 108 14.83 12.23 47.85
N ASN A 109 14.36 12.75 48.97
CA ASN A 109 13.50 12.02 49.90
C ASN A 109 12.35 12.91 50.39
N ASN A 110 11.14 12.36 50.56
CA ASN A 110 9.93 13.06 51.01
C ASN A 110 9.59 14.30 50.16
N GLY A 111 9.70 14.18 48.84
CA GLY A 111 9.42 15.28 47.92
C GLY A 111 9.68 14.94 46.47
N THR A 112 9.58 15.96 45.62
CA THR A 112 9.83 15.88 44.18
C THR A 112 11.16 16.53 43.83
N ILE A 113 12.02 15.81 43.12
CA ILE A 113 13.17 16.41 42.44
C ILE A 113 12.74 16.78 41.02
N THR A 114 12.67 18.09 40.75
CA THR A 114 12.40 18.62 39.41
C THR A 114 13.71 19.06 38.79
N ILE A 115 14.03 18.61 37.57
CA ILE A 115 15.25 18.98 36.86
C ILE A 115 14.86 19.78 35.62
N GLY A 116 15.31 21.02 35.54
CA GLY A 116 15.03 21.96 34.46
C GLY A 116 16.29 22.66 33.93
N GLY A 117 16.08 23.68 33.11
CA GLY A 117 17.11 24.43 32.39
C GLY A 117 17.58 23.74 31.10
N GLU A 118 18.27 24.50 30.25
CA GLU A 118 18.79 24.03 28.96
C GLU A 118 20.14 23.30 29.07
N GLY A 119 20.68 23.18 30.28
CA GLY A 119 21.96 22.57 30.53
C GLY A 119 21.97 21.05 30.38
N LYS A 120 23.19 20.50 30.40
CA LYS A 120 23.47 19.07 30.38
C LYS A 120 23.90 18.61 31.77
N LEU A 121 23.44 17.43 32.18
CA LEU A 121 23.87 16.74 33.39
C LEU A 121 24.34 15.33 33.03
N ILE A 122 25.59 15.03 33.40
CA ILE A 122 26.21 13.71 33.26
C ILE A 122 26.42 13.15 34.66
N ILE A 123 25.85 11.98 34.93
CA ILE A 123 25.99 11.29 36.21
C ILE A 123 26.51 9.88 35.97
N GLN A 124 27.59 9.54 36.68
CA GLN A 124 28.07 8.17 36.81
C GLN A 124 28.07 7.82 38.29
N SER A 125 27.47 6.70 38.67
CA SER A 125 27.30 6.35 40.08
C SER A 125 27.43 4.85 40.31
N ASP A 126 28.06 4.45 41.40
CA ASP A 126 28.16 3.03 41.79
C ASP A 126 26.89 2.52 42.47
N ASN A 127 25.95 3.42 42.78
CA ASN A 127 24.55 3.12 43.07
C ASN A 127 23.65 3.87 42.07
N ASP A 128 22.37 4.11 42.38
CA ASP A 128 21.49 4.84 41.47
C ASP A 128 22.05 6.24 41.14
N CYS A 129 22.10 6.60 39.85
CA CYS A 129 22.52 7.94 39.46
C CYS A 129 21.53 8.99 39.95
N MET A 130 20.23 8.69 39.85
CA MET A 130 19.18 9.49 40.44
C MET A 130 18.17 8.61 41.16
N ARG A 131 17.95 8.89 42.45
CA ARG A 131 16.96 8.22 43.29
C ARG A 131 16.01 9.25 43.88
N GLY A 132 14.71 8.96 43.89
CA GLY A 132 13.72 9.85 44.49
C GLY A 132 12.40 9.18 44.78
N ASP A 133 11.56 9.85 45.57
CA ASP A 133 10.14 9.46 45.62
C ASP A 133 9.48 9.80 44.29
N ASN A 134 9.58 11.08 43.90
CA ASN A 134 9.15 11.55 42.59
C ASN A 134 10.32 12.27 41.91
N ILE A 135 10.49 12.03 40.62
CA ILE A 135 11.44 12.76 39.79
C ILE A 135 10.70 13.28 38.56
N SER A 136 10.85 14.58 38.27
CA SER A 136 10.37 15.21 37.04
C SER A 136 11.55 15.79 36.27
N ILE A 137 11.72 15.41 35.01
CA ILE A 137 12.78 15.89 34.13
C ILE A 137 12.15 16.70 33.00
N GLY A 138 12.51 17.97 32.91
CA GLY A 138 11.83 18.96 32.09
C GLY A 138 10.68 19.63 32.84
N SER A 139 10.64 20.96 32.78
CA SER A 139 9.59 21.77 33.40
C SER A 139 8.74 22.42 32.31
N VAL A 140 7.41 22.25 32.37
CA VAL A 140 6.47 22.86 31.40
C VAL A 140 6.47 24.40 31.45
N ASP A 141 6.96 24.98 32.53
CA ASP A 141 7.07 26.44 32.70
C ASP A 141 8.35 27.02 32.07
N GLU A 142 9.23 26.16 31.57
CA GLU A 142 10.50 26.57 30.94
C GLU A 142 10.44 26.42 29.42
N THR A 143 11.05 27.36 28.71
CA THR A 143 11.16 27.31 27.23
C THR A 143 12.23 26.35 26.74
N GLY A 144 13.09 25.90 27.65
CA GLY A 144 14.28 25.12 27.38
C GLY A 144 14.25 23.80 28.14
N ALA A 145 14.93 22.78 27.60
CA ALA A 145 14.83 21.42 28.08
C ALA A 145 16.19 20.82 28.46
N PRO A 146 16.27 20.05 29.56
CA PRO A 146 17.53 19.49 30.02
C PRO A 146 17.95 18.29 29.17
N THR A 147 19.26 18.07 29.11
CA THR A 147 19.85 16.83 28.60
C THR A 147 20.47 16.04 29.75
N ILE A 148 20.03 14.80 29.97
CA ILE A 148 20.50 13.94 31.05
C ILE A 148 21.21 12.72 30.47
N GLU A 149 22.41 12.43 30.97
CA GLU A 149 23.15 11.19 30.72
C GLU A 149 23.46 10.52 32.06
N ALA A 150 22.73 9.46 32.41
CA ALA A 150 22.86 8.74 33.67
C ALA A 150 23.38 7.31 33.43
N MET A 151 24.46 6.92 34.11
CA MET A 151 25.08 5.60 33.97
C MET A 151 25.37 4.97 35.33
N GLY A 152 24.53 4.02 35.74
CA GLY A 152 24.76 3.18 36.90
C GLY A 152 25.86 2.16 36.63
N ARG A 153 26.93 2.18 37.42
CA ARG A 153 28.14 1.34 37.23
C ARG A 153 28.19 0.14 38.16
N GLY A 154 27.61 0.26 39.34
CA GLY A 154 27.61 -0.80 40.33
C GLY A 154 26.64 -1.93 39.97
N LYS A 155 26.79 -3.07 40.65
CA LYS A 155 26.02 -4.28 40.34
C LYS A 155 24.50 -4.07 40.39
N GLN A 156 23.99 -3.19 41.25
CA GLN A 156 22.56 -2.90 41.38
C GLN A 156 22.24 -1.43 41.08
N ALA A 157 23.13 -0.74 40.35
CA ALA A 157 23.02 0.68 40.11
C ALA A 157 22.06 0.98 38.95
N THR A 158 21.01 1.74 39.22
CA THR A 158 20.04 2.18 38.20
C THR A 158 20.50 3.50 37.57
N GLY A 159 20.14 3.76 36.31
CA GLY A 159 20.25 5.11 35.77
C GLY A 159 19.30 6.08 36.50
N ILE A 160 18.01 5.78 36.52
CA ILE A 160 16.99 6.60 37.20
C ILE A 160 16.01 5.68 37.91
N TYR A 161 15.80 5.88 39.21
CA TYR A 161 14.89 5.08 40.02
C TYR A 161 13.96 5.96 40.85
N THR A 162 12.65 5.76 40.72
CA THR A 162 11.64 6.37 41.59
C THR A 162 10.77 5.34 42.29
N THR A 163 10.48 5.56 43.58
CA THR A 163 9.53 4.73 44.35
C THR A 163 8.07 5.09 44.05
N ASN A 164 7.81 6.30 43.56
CA ASN A 164 6.52 6.71 43.01
C ASN A 164 6.69 7.05 41.53
N VAL A 165 6.41 8.29 41.13
CA VAL A 165 6.26 8.66 39.73
C VAL A 165 7.55 9.21 39.15
N LEU A 166 7.90 8.72 37.96
CA LEU A 166 8.89 9.34 37.08
C LEU A 166 8.17 10.05 35.94
N THR A 167 8.43 11.35 35.79
CA THR A 167 7.95 12.16 34.66
C THR A 167 9.12 12.66 33.84
N ILE A 168 9.07 12.48 32.52
CA ILE A 168 10.02 13.06 31.57
C ILE A 168 9.21 13.84 30.54
N GLN A 169 9.41 15.15 30.46
CA GLN A 169 8.52 16.01 29.71
C GLN A 169 9.20 17.21 29.04
N ASN A 170 8.42 17.94 28.23
CA ASN A 170 8.77 19.25 27.68
C ASN A 170 10.14 19.28 26.97
N GLY A 171 10.34 18.41 25.98
CA GLY A 171 11.55 18.40 25.15
C GLY A 171 12.78 17.77 25.82
N ALA A 172 12.64 17.21 27.03
CA ALA A 172 13.76 16.60 27.74
C ALA A 172 14.39 15.47 26.93
N LYS A 173 15.72 15.39 26.98
CA LYS A 173 16.50 14.33 26.34
C LYS A 173 17.21 13.51 27.41
N VAL A 174 16.79 12.27 27.58
CA VAL A 174 17.31 11.40 28.64
C VAL A 174 17.99 10.19 28.02
N THR A 175 19.23 9.95 28.40
CA THR A 175 19.95 8.70 28.18
C THR A 175 20.23 8.07 29.53
N ALA A 176 19.64 6.90 29.81
CA ALA A 176 19.85 6.17 31.06
C ALA A 176 20.43 4.79 30.80
N LYS A 177 21.42 4.39 31.58
CA LYS A 177 22.12 3.11 31.43
C LYS A 177 22.36 2.43 32.78
N SER A 178 22.36 1.10 32.76
CA SER A 178 22.88 0.26 33.84
C SER A 178 23.87 -0.74 33.28
N ASP A 179 25.11 -0.70 33.78
CA ASP A 179 26.14 -1.69 33.49
C ASP A 179 25.97 -2.96 34.36
N GLY A 180 25.28 -2.83 35.50
CA GLY A 180 24.99 -3.91 36.44
C GLY A 180 23.67 -4.66 36.17
N ASP A 181 23.36 -5.60 37.07
CA ASP A 181 22.09 -6.33 37.16
C ASP A 181 20.97 -5.44 37.73
N SER A 182 20.68 -4.32 37.05
CA SER A 182 19.59 -3.39 37.39
C SER A 182 18.90 -2.79 36.16
N TYR A 183 17.87 -2.00 36.41
CA TYR A 183 17.13 -1.24 35.40
C TYR A 183 17.99 -0.08 34.86
N ALA A 184 17.73 0.35 33.62
CA ALA A 184 18.19 1.66 33.20
C ALA A 184 17.30 2.76 33.78
N LEU A 185 15.98 2.50 33.81
CA LEU A 185 14.96 3.43 34.26
C LEU A 185 13.84 2.65 34.97
N CYS A 186 13.48 3.09 36.17
CA CYS A 186 12.41 2.48 36.95
C CYS A 186 11.53 3.56 37.60
N GLY A 187 10.21 3.37 37.54
CA GLY A 187 9.25 4.14 38.32
C GLY A 187 8.17 3.24 38.87
N GLU A 188 8.26 2.88 40.16
CA GLU A 188 7.35 1.91 40.77
C GLU A 188 5.90 2.40 40.79
N GLY A 189 5.68 3.69 41.06
CA GLY A 189 4.35 4.31 41.03
C GLY A 189 3.88 4.74 39.65
N GLY A 190 4.66 4.49 38.60
CA GLY A 190 4.31 4.80 37.22
C GLY A 190 5.36 5.66 36.50
N ILE A 191 5.31 5.60 35.17
CA ILE A 191 6.19 6.39 34.29
C ILE A 191 5.34 7.16 33.29
N THR A 192 5.62 8.45 33.14
CA THR A 192 5.04 9.30 32.09
C THR A 192 6.15 9.94 31.27
N ILE A 193 6.10 9.78 29.95
CA ILE A 193 7.02 10.42 29.00
C ILE A 193 6.18 11.22 28.00
N ALA A 194 6.34 12.54 27.97
CA ALA A 194 5.57 13.44 27.11
C ALA A 194 6.48 14.41 26.35
N ASP A 195 6.25 14.62 25.05
CA ASP A 195 7.03 15.57 24.23
C ASP A 195 8.56 15.40 24.35
N SER A 196 9.06 14.17 24.55
CA SER A 196 10.45 13.94 25.00
C SER A 196 11.13 12.79 24.26
N THR A 197 12.46 12.68 24.43
CA THR A 197 13.26 11.59 23.88
C THR A 197 13.97 10.83 25.00
N VAL A 198 13.76 9.52 25.07
CA VAL A 198 14.32 8.64 26.10
C VAL A 198 15.03 7.46 25.46
N ASN A 199 16.33 7.32 25.73
CA ASN A 199 17.16 6.21 25.27
C ASN A 199 17.67 5.43 26.47
N THR A 200 17.39 4.13 26.52
CA THR A 200 17.74 3.28 27.65
C THR A 200 18.47 2.02 27.22
N THR A 201 19.46 1.62 28.02
CA THR A 201 20.22 0.39 27.80
C THR A 201 20.56 -0.27 29.12
N SER A 202 20.29 -1.57 29.26
CA SER A 202 20.79 -2.36 30.37
C SER A 202 21.56 -3.57 29.85
N SER A 203 22.74 -3.81 30.42
CA SER A 203 23.56 -5.00 30.17
C SER A 203 23.41 -6.07 31.23
N GLY A 204 22.59 -5.84 32.26
CA GLY A 204 22.32 -6.77 33.35
C GLY A 204 21.60 -8.04 32.90
N SER A 205 21.83 -9.11 33.64
CA SER A 205 21.05 -10.35 33.54
C SER A 205 19.75 -10.24 34.35
N GLU A 206 18.70 -10.94 33.94
CA GLU A 206 17.45 -11.08 34.70
C GLU A 206 16.77 -9.75 35.13
N GLN A 207 16.91 -8.71 34.31
CA GLN A 207 16.31 -7.40 34.59
C GLN A 207 15.68 -6.77 33.36
N ASN A 208 14.64 -5.97 33.60
CA ASN A 208 14.04 -5.11 32.58
C ASN A 208 14.94 -3.91 32.31
N VAL A 209 14.83 -3.32 31.12
CA VAL A 209 15.53 -2.06 30.84
C VAL A 209 14.74 -0.89 31.43
N ILE A 210 13.43 -0.89 31.15
CA ILE A 210 12.43 0.01 31.71
C ILE A 210 11.44 -0.82 32.54
N CYS A 211 11.24 -0.42 33.79
CA CYS A 211 10.29 -1.07 34.70
C CYS A 211 9.28 -0.06 35.28
N SER A 212 8.00 -0.33 35.09
CA SER A 212 6.91 0.31 35.83
C SER A 212 6.13 -0.73 36.63
N VAL A 213 5.95 -0.52 37.93
CA VAL A 213 5.07 -1.37 38.76
C VAL A 213 3.63 -0.83 38.76
N SER A 214 3.36 0.17 37.92
CA SER A 214 2.05 0.75 37.65
C SER A 214 1.90 0.97 36.14
N ASP A 215 1.13 1.99 35.74
CA ASP A 215 0.95 2.36 34.35
C ASP A 215 2.25 2.94 33.74
N PHE A 216 2.39 2.80 32.43
CA PHE A 216 3.44 3.44 31.63
C PHE A 216 2.82 4.18 30.44
N SER A 217 2.94 5.50 30.43
CA SER A 217 2.36 6.36 29.39
C SER A 217 3.43 7.08 28.58
N ILE A 218 3.26 7.08 27.26
CA ILE A 218 4.15 7.70 26.28
C ILE A 218 3.30 8.54 25.33
N ASP A 219 3.55 9.84 25.28
CA ASP A 219 2.81 10.80 24.47
C ASP A 219 3.73 11.69 23.65
N ASN A 220 3.51 11.81 22.33
CA ASN A 220 4.33 12.59 21.40
C ASN A 220 5.85 12.45 21.65
N SER A 221 6.30 11.22 21.89
CA SER A 221 7.65 10.95 22.40
C SER A 221 8.35 9.83 21.64
N THR A 222 9.68 9.83 21.70
CA THR A 222 10.51 8.73 21.19
C THR A 222 11.14 7.98 22.37
N VAL A 223 10.91 6.67 22.45
CA VAL A 223 11.43 5.81 23.53
C VAL A 223 12.12 4.60 22.95
N THR A 224 13.39 4.41 23.30
CA THR A 224 14.16 3.21 22.96
C THR A 224 14.59 2.48 24.23
N ALA A 225 14.31 1.17 24.29
CA ALA A 225 14.70 0.28 25.38
C ALA A 225 15.44 -0.94 24.82
N THR A 226 16.73 -1.08 25.17
CA THR A 226 17.58 -2.15 24.67
C THR A 226 18.21 -2.96 25.81
N GLY A 227 17.82 -4.23 25.91
CA GLY A 227 18.42 -5.21 26.80
C GLY A 227 19.46 -6.02 26.04
N THR A 228 20.74 -5.89 26.40
CA THR A 228 21.84 -6.50 25.63
C THR A 228 22.27 -7.88 26.15
N SER A 229 21.90 -8.23 27.38
CA SER A 229 22.20 -9.55 27.96
C SER A 229 21.36 -10.65 27.30
N GLN A 230 21.94 -11.84 27.15
CA GLN A 230 21.23 -13.04 26.69
C GLN A 230 20.24 -13.58 27.74
N ASP A 231 20.33 -13.10 28.98
CA ASP A 231 19.42 -13.43 30.08
C ASP A 231 18.55 -12.23 30.47
N ALA A 232 18.56 -11.15 29.67
CA ALA A 232 17.73 -9.96 29.93
C ALA A 232 16.25 -10.34 29.99
N PHE A 233 15.50 -9.75 30.93
CA PHE A 233 14.04 -9.83 30.98
C PHE A 233 13.42 -8.95 29.87
N PRO A 234 12.09 -8.76 29.82
CA PRO A 234 11.49 -7.91 28.81
C PRO A 234 12.11 -6.50 28.81
N ALA A 235 12.37 -5.93 27.64
CA ALA A 235 13.00 -4.61 27.59
C ALA A 235 12.13 -3.55 28.27
N ILE A 236 10.83 -3.57 28.03
CA ILE A 236 9.83 -2.75 28.73
C ILE A 236 8.90 -3.68 29.51
N PHE A 237 8.74 -3.39 30.81
CA PHE A 237 7.75 -4.01 31.67
C PHE A 237 6.84 -2.97 32.32
N ALA A 238 5.53 -3.23 32.32
CA ALA A 238 4.55 -2.49 33.10
C ALA A 238 3.57 -3.45 33.79
N ALA A 239 3.43 -3.37 35.11
CA ALA A 239 2.38 -4.13 35.81
C ALA A 239 0.97 -3.55 35.52
N GLY A 240 0.90 -2.25 35.22
CA GLY A 240 -0.31 -1.56 34.77
C GLY A 240 -0.40 -1.45 33.25
N ASN A 241 -1.27 -0.57 32.77
CA ASN A 241 -1.51 -0.34 31.36
C ASN A 241 -0.31 0.31 30.68
N ILE A 242 -0.11 -0.02 29.41
CA ILE A 242 0.81 0.72 28.53
C ILE A 242 -0.03 1.56 27.56
N ASN A 243 0.13 2.88 27.61
CA ASN A 243 -0.58 3.82 26.74
C ASN A 243 0.42 4.57 25.87
N ILE A 244 0.28 4.47 24.54
CA ILE A 244 1.18 5.10 23.57
C ILE A 244 0.35 5.95 22.60
N THR A 245 0.54 7.26 22.61
CA THR A 245 -0.34 8.21 21.93
C THR A 245 0.42 9.30 21.17
N ASN A 246 -0.31 9.99 20.27
CA ASN A 246 0.10 11.24 19.62
C ASN A 246 1.45 11.18 18.87
N LYS A 247 1.61 10.30 17.88
CA LYS A 247 2.83 10.17 17.06
C LYS A 247 4.06 9.72 17.84
N SER A 248 3.85 8.98 18.92
CA SER A 248 4.96 8.38 19.64
C SER A 248 5.63 7.28 18.82
N ASN A 249 6.94 7.12 19.00
CA ASN A 249 7.71 6.02 18.43
C ASN A 249 8.39 5.23 19.56
N VAL A 250 8.10 3.94 19.65
CA VAL A 250 8.63 3.06 20.70
C VAL A 250 9.37 1.88 20.09
N GLU A 251 10.63 1.71 20.49
CA GLU A 251 11.48 0.59 20.10
C GLU A 251 11.93 -0.18 21.34
N ALA A 252 11.47 -1.42 21.49
CA ALA A 252 11.75 -2.27 22.63
C ALA A 252 12.38 -3.58 22.17
N THR A 253 13.66 -3.79 22.49
CA THR A 253 14.43 -4.97 22.07
C THR A 253 15.09 -5.62 23.27
N SER A 254 14.82 -6.90 23.49
CA SER A 254 15.55 -7.71 24.47
C SER A 254 16.29 -8.85 23.78
N SER A 255 17.58 -8.95 24.08
CA SER A 255 18.46 -10.02 23.60
C SER A 255 18.26 -11.34 24.37
N GLY A 256 17.55 -11.30 25.50
CA GLY A 256 17.36 -12.46 26.37
C GLY A 256 15.92 -12.90 26.58
N MET A 257 14.94 -12.03 26.33
CA MET A 257 13.53 -12.40 26.43
C MET A 257 12.66 -11.68 25.38
N ARG A 258 11.68 -10.87 25.81
CA ARG A 258 10.67 -10.21 24.97
C ARG A 258 10.97 -8.72 24.82
N GLY A 259 10.45 -8.07 23.79
CA GLY A 259 10.52 -6.61 23.70
C GLY A 259 9.67 -5.95 24.78
N ILE A 260 8.38 -6.29 24.84
CA ILE A 260 7.40 -5.65 25.73
C ILE A 260 6.64 -6.72 26.53
N PHE A 261 6.38 -6.43 27.80
CA PHE A 261 5.47 -7.20 28.64
C PHE A 261 4.60 -6.27 29.48
N THR A 262 3.28 -6.49 29.48
CA THR A 262 2.37 -5.86 30.44
C THR A 262 1.41 -6.87 31.05
N ASP A 263 1.19 -6.77 32.36
CA ASP A 263 0.17 -7.53 33.11
C ASP A 263 -1.26 -7.00 32.89
N SER A 264 -1.42 -5.98 32.07
CA SER A 264 -2.67 -5.28 31.84
C SER A 264 -2.92 -5.05 30.35
N ASN A 265 -3.63 -3.98 30.00
CA ASN A 265 -3.95 -3.63 28.63
C ASN A 265 -2.83 -2.80 27.99
N MET A 266 -2.77 -2.83 26.66
CA MET A 266 -1.94 -1.94 25.87
C MET A 266 -2.79 -1.23 24.83
N THR A 267 -2.71 0.10 24.79
CA THR A 267 -3.38 0.92 23.79
C THR A 267 -2.34 1.72 23.02
N VAL A 268 -2.37 1.62 21.68
CA VAL A 268 -1.54 2.41 20.78
C VAL A 268 -2.45 3.22 19.87
N THR A 269 -2.33 4.53 19.91
CA THR A 269 -3.14 5.46 19.11
C THR A 269 -2.23 6.45 18.38
N ASP A 270 -2.45 6.60 17.07
CA ASP A 270 -1.68 7.51 16.21
C ASP A 270 -0.16 7.32 16.33
N SER A 271 0.34 6.11 16.60
CA SER A 271 1.73 5.88 17.02
C SER A 271 2.36 4.63 16.40
N THR A 272 3.68 4.50 16.54
CA THR A 272 4.46 3.36 16.03
C THR A 272 5.13 2.60 17.17
N VAL A 273 5.05 1.27 17.13
CA VAL A 273 5.68 0.38 18.11
C VAL A 273 6.44 -0.73 17.39
N THR A 274 7.69 -0.94 17.79
CA THR A 274 8.50 -2.10 17.43
C THR A 274 8.89 -2.88 18.69
N ALA A 275 8.49 -4.14 18.78
CA ALA A 275 8.80 -5.02 19.92
C ALA A 275 9.52 -6.30 19.44
N THR A 276 10.77 -6.48 19.85
CA THR A 276 11.61 -7.60 19.40
C THR A 276 12.11 -8.42 20.58
N GLY A 277 11.77 -9.71 20.57
CA GLY A 277 12.35 -10.73 21.43
C GLY A 277 13.20 -11.70 20.62
N THR A 278 14.44 -11.94 21.04
CA THR A 278 15.37 -12.81 20.28
C THR A 278 15.30 -14.28 20.71
N THR A 279 14.82 -14.56 21.93
CA THR A 279 14.72 -15.91 22.50
C THR A 279 13.28 -16.34 22.76
N ARG A 280 12.37 -15.37 22.84
CA ARG A 280 10.97 -15.50 23.24
C ARG A 280 10.05 -14.74 22.28
N GLU A 281 8.82 -14.48 22.70
CA GLU A 281 7.81 -13.69 22.03
C GLU A 281 8.31 -12.26 21.80
N GLY A 282 7.80 -11.57 20.79
CA GLY A 282 8.08 -10.15 20.60
C GLY A 282 7.46 -9.30 21.70
N MET A 283 6.21 -9.60 22.04
CA MET A 283 5.50 -8.96 23.15
C MET A 283 4.41 -9.84 23.76
N VAL A 284 4.10 -9.56 25.03
CA VAL A 284 2.95 -10.12 25.75
C VAL A 284 2.14 -8.97 26.34
N VAL A 285 0.84 -8.96 26.06
CA VAL A 285 -0.15 -8.04 26.63
C VAL A 285 -1.23 -8.88 27.28
N VAL A 286 -1.16 -9.08 28.60
CA VAL A 286 -2.04 -10.04 29.30
C VAL A 286 -3.52 -9.71 29.10
N GLY A 287 -3.87 -8.42 29.09
CA GLY A 287 -5.22 -7.95 28.82
C GLY A 287 -5.51 -7.79 27.33
N THR A 288 -6.13 -6.66 26.98
CA THR A 288 -6.46 -6.32 25.60
C THR A 288 -5.37 -5.48 24.96
N LEU A 289 -4.95 -5.86 23.75
CA LEU A 289 -4.16 -5.01 22.85
C LEU A 289 -5.10 -4.26 21.91
N THR A 290 -5.03 -2.93 21.92
CA THR A 290 -5.85 -2.07 21.05
C THR A 290 -4.97 -1.17 20.20
N LEU A 291 -5.18 -1.18 18.89
CA LEU A 291 -4.51 -0.31 17.92
C LEU A 291 -5.51 0.58 17.20
N ASN A 292 -5.26 1.88 17.20
CA ASN A 292 -6.06 2.88 16.48
C ASN A 292 -5.13 3.76 15.64
N ASN A 293 -5.32 3.78 14.32
CA ASN A 293 -4.49 4.59 13.41
C ASN A 293 -2.97 4.44 13.66
N SER A 294 -2.51 3.22 13.92
CA SER A 294 -1.17 2.94 14.44
C SER A 294 -0.45 1.85 13.65
N SER A 295 0.86 1.76 13.83
CA SER A 295 1.69 0.70 13.27
C SER A 295 2.36 -0.10 14.38
N LEU A 296 2.23 -1.43 14.33
CA LEU A 296 2.85 -2.35 15.27
C LEU A 296 3.67 -3.40 14.51
N THR A 297 4.96 -3.47 14.79
CA THR A 297 5.81 -4.59 14.38
C THR A 297 6.27 -5.37 15.60
N ALA A 298 5.93 -6.65 15.66
CA ALA A 298 6.40 -7.57 16.68
C ALA A 298 7.19 -8.71 16.04
N SER A 299 8.25 -9.12 16.71
CA SER A 299 9.14 -10.17 16.23
C SER A 299 9.52 -11.10 17.37
N SER A 300 9.14 -12.37 17.28
CA SER A 300 9.65 -13.42 18.17
C SER A 300 11.02 -13.94 17.72
N LYS A 301 11.53 -14.90 18.47
CA LYS A 301 12.69 -15.72 18.10
C LYS A 301 12.58 -16.18 16.63
N PRO A 302 13.53 -15.79 15.77
CA PRO A 302 13.48 -16.13 14.35
C PRO A 302 13.40 -17.63 14.08
N ASN A 303 12.50 -18.01 13.17
CA ASN A 303 12.30 -19.39 12.71
C ASN A 303 11.92 -20.40 13.80
N ASP A 304 11.38 -19.96 14.93
CA ASP A 304 10.86 -20.83 15.99
C ASP A 304 9.32 -20.87 15.98
N ILE A 305 8.73 -21.75 16.79
CA ILE A 305 7.29 -21.88 16.95
C ILE A 305 6.65 -20.85 17.90
N ILE A 306 7.46 -19.93 18.43
CA ILE A 306 7.05 -18.94 19.43
C ILE A 306 6.29 -17.79 18.76
N PRO A 307 5.10 -17.40 19.25
CA PRO A 307 4.33 -16.30 18.69
C PRO A 307 5.02 -14.94 18.88
N ALA A 308 4.83 -14.02 17.93
CA ALA A 308 5.36 -12.65 18.03
C ALA A 308 4.57 -11.81 19.03
N ILE A 309 3.25 -11.99 19.05
CA ILE A 309 2.33 -11.29 19.94
C ILE A 309 1.51 -12.33 20.69
N VAL A 310 1.39 -12.16 22.00
CA VAL A 310 0.43 -12.90 22.82
C VAL A 310 -0.46 -11.91 23.53
N THR A 311 -1.78 -12.09 23.42
CA THR A 311 -2.74 -11.24 24.12
C THR A 311 -4.07 -11.94 24.33
N LYS A 312 -4.85 -11.53 25.33
CA LYS A 312 -6.18 -12.11 25.52
C LYS A 312 -7.18 -11.64 24.46
N SER A 313 -7.05 -10.39 24.02
CA SER A 313 -7.93 -9.82 23.00
C SER A 313 -7.19 -8.80 22.16
N PHE A 314 -7.51 -8.74 20.86
CA PHE A 314 -6.82 -7.86 19.92
C PHE A 314 -7.81 -7.10 19.04
N ASN A 315 -7.87 -5.78 19.25
CA ASN A 315 -8.72 -4.87 18.49
C ASN A 315 -7.87 -3.97 17.59
N ILE A 316 -8.12 -4.00 16.28
CA ILE A 316 -7.34 -3.28 15.29
C ILE A 316 -8.28 -2.37 14.50
N THR A 317 -8.08 -1.05 14.58
CA THR A 317 -8.85 -0.07 13.81
C THR A 317 -7.90 0.78 12.98
N ASN A 318 -8.09 0.77 11.65
CA ASN A 318 -7.28 1.56 10.71
C ASN A 318 -5.77 1.47 11.00
N SER A 319 -5.25 0.28 11.29
CA SER A 319 -3.89 0.10 11.79
C SER A 319 -3.16 -0.99 11.02
N GLU A 320 -1.84 -0.91 11.03
CA GLU A 320 -0.95 -1.90 10.45
C GLU A 320 -0.33 -2.77 11.54
N VAL A 321 -0.29 -4.08 11.30
CA VAL A 321 0.34 -5.06 12.17
C VAL A 321 1.22 -5.96 11.33
N THR A 322 2.47 -6.14 11.77
CA THR A 322 3.38 -7.17 11.26
C THR A 322 3.86 -8.01 12.43
N ALA A 323 3.47 -9.28 12.46
CA ALA A 323 3.81 -10.22 13.52
C ALA A 323 4.69 -11.35 12.96
N LYS A 324 6.01 -11.18 13.05
CA LYS A 324 6.99 -12.20 12.64
C LYS A 324 7.11 -13.27 13.71
N GLY A 325 6.48 -14.41 13.47
CA GLY A 325 6.16 -15.42 14.49
C GLY A 325 4.64 -15.67 14.62
N GLY A 326 3.79 -14.86 13.99
CA GLY A 326 2.34 -14.91 14.16
C GLY A 326 1.88 -14.31 15.49
N PHE A 327 0.64 -14.55 15.88
CA PHE A 327 0.15 -14.19 17.20
C PHE A 327 -0.78 -15.25 17.76
N ASP A 328 -0.91 -15.30 19.08
CA ASP A 328 -1.75 -16.26 19.78
C ASP A 328 -2.66 -15.55 20.80
N LEU A 329 -3.87 -16.07 20.96
CA LEU A 329 -4.92 -15.47 21.79
C LEU A 329 -5.35 -16.42 22.91
N PHE A 330 -4.95 -16.09 24.13
CA PHE A 330 -5.33 -16.83 25.33
C PHE A 330 -5.15 -15.98 26.59
N ASP A 331 -5.80 -16.38 27.67
CA ASP A 331 -5.55 -15.83 28.98
C ASP A 331 -4.17 -16.28 29.48
N TRP A 332 -3.21 -15.36 29.55
CA TRP A 332 -1.80 -15.66 29.84
C TRP A 332 -1.59 -16.52 31.10
N TYR A 333 -2.36 -16.26 32.15
CA TYR A 333 -2.18 -16.91 33.45
C TYR A 333 -2.92 -18.25 33.55
N ASN A 334 -4.08 -18.37 32.92
CA ASN A 334 -4.91 -19.56 33.00
C ASN A 334 -4.70 -20.53 31.83
N GLY A 335 -4.13 -20.06 30.71
CA GLY A 335 -3.95 -20.82 29.48
C GLY A 335 -5.25 -21.22 28.79
N ASN A 336 -6.38 -20.62 29.18
CA ASN A 336 -7.69 -20.89 28.58
C ASN A 336 -8.03 -19.85 27.51
N ILE A 337 -9.03 -20.18 26.71
CA ILE A 337 -9.52 -19.37 25.58
C ILE A 337 -10.90 -18.77 25.88
N ASP A 338 -11.22 -18.61 27.17
CA ASP A 338 -12.49 -18.04 27.60
C ASP A 338 -12.48 -16.52 27.40
N ASP A 339 -13.57 -15.98 26.83
CA ASP A 339 -13.76 -14.54 26.59
C ASP A 339 -12.63 -13.86 25.77
N ILE A 340 -11.95 -14.62 24.89
CA ILE A 340 -11.03 -14.04 23.91
C ILE A 340 -11.79 -13.34 22.77
N SER A 341 -11.17 -12.33 22.16
CA SER A 341 -11.75 -11.63 21.02
C SER A 341 -10.70 -11.12 20.05
N PHE A 342 -11.04 -11.13 18.77
CA PHE A 342 -10.23 -10.57 17.70
C PHE A 342 -11.11 -9.82 16.72
N GLY A 343 -10.73 -8.57 16.43
CA GLY A 343 -11.48 -7.70 15.53
C GLY A 343 -10.59 -6.82 14.67
N ILE A 344 -11.01 -6.64 13.41
CA ILE A 344 -10.37 -5.76 12.43
C ILE A 344 -11.43 -4.80 11.89
N ALA A 345 -11.14 -3.50 11.96
CA ALA A 345 -11.95 -2.45 11.38
C ALA A 345 -11.12 -1.66 10.35
N PRO A 346 -11.46 -1.70 9.05
CA PRO A 346 -10.79 -0.89 8.04
C PRO A 346 -11.05 0.60 8.23
N ALA A 347 -10.21 1.44 7.62
CA ALA A 347 -10.52 2.86 7.47
C ALA A 347 -11.79 3.06 6.62
N ASN A 348 -12.49 4.18 6.83
CA ASN A 348 -13.69 4.49 6.07
C ASN A 348 -13.40 4.54 4.55
N GLY A 349 -14.12 3.74 3.76
CA GLY A 349 -13.94 3.65 2.32
C GLY A 349 -12.67 2.91 1.86
N LYS A 350 -11.99 2.20 2.78
CA LYS A 350 -10.79 1.41 2.51
C LYS A 350 -11.05 -0.08 2.73
N LEU A 351 -10.16 -0.91 2.21
CA LEU A 351 -10.12 -2.34 2.45
C LEU A 351 -8.99 -2.65 3.44
N ALA A 352 -9.24 -3.51 4.42
CA ALA A 352 -8.20 -4.08 5.26
C ALA A 352 -7.83 -5.48 4.76
N GLU A 353 -6.54 -5.75 4.56
CA GLU A 353 -6.07 -7.11 4.36
C GLU A 353 -5.65 -7.73 5.68
N PHE A 354 -5.96 -9.02 5.80
CA PHE A 354 -5.37 -9.95 6.76
C PHE A 354 -4.68 -11.05 5.95
N LYS A 355 -3.36 -11.09 6.00
CA LYS A 355 -2.50 -12.05 5.32
C LYS A 355 -1.75 -12.92 6.33
N VAL A 356 -1.65 -14.20 6.02
CA VAL A 356 -1.11 -15.23 6.91
C VAL A 356 -0.12 -16.13 6.17
N ASP A 357 0.90 -16.61 6.87
CA ASP A 357 1.81 -17.66 6.40
C ASP A 357 2.00 -18.69 7.52
N GLY A 358 1.66 -19.95 7.25
CA GLY A 358 1.80 -21.05 8.21
C GLY A 358 3.21 -21.65 8.28
N ASN A 359 4.08 -21.33 7.32
CA ASN A 359 5.37 -22.01 7.16
C ASN A 359 6.55 -21.06 7.37
N ASN A 360 6.45 -19.81 6.91
CA ASN A 360 7.58 -18.88 6.95
C ASN A 360 7.38 -17.82 8.02
N TRP A 361 8.40 -17.67 8.87
CA TRP A 361 8.43 -16.68 9.95
C TRP A 361 8.41 -15.23 9.44
N ASP A 362 8.94 -15.00 8.23
CA ASP A 362 9.07 -13.69 7.61
C ASP A 362 7.89 -13.32 6.69
N GLY A 363 6.94 -14.23 6.48
CA GLY A 363 5.80 -14.00 5.60
C GLY A 363 6.12 -14.04 4.11
N SER A 364 7.25 -14.62 3.71
CA SER A 364 7.67 -14.71 2.30
C SER A 364 6.67 -15.42 1.37
N ALA A 365 5.74 -16.22 1.92
CA ALA A 365 4.63 -16.82 1.18
C ALA A 365 3.26 -16.44 1.75
N ALA A 366 3.15 -15.29 2.41
CA ALA A 366 1.90 -14.82 3.01
C ALA A 366 0.79 -14.64 1.97
N LYS A 367 -0.42 -15.06 2.32
CA LYS A 367 -1.62 -14.97 1.47
C LYS A 367 -2.80 -14.47 2.27
N HIS A 368 -3.81 -13.96 1.58
CA HIS A 368 -5.08 -13.60 2.21
C HIS A 368 -5.64 -14.77 3.03
N PHE A 369 -6.06 -14.46 4.26
CA PHE A 369 -6.76 -15.39 5.14
C PHE A 369 -8.07 -15.86 4.49
N LYS A 370 -8.34 -17.17 4.58
CA LYS A 370 -9.45 -17.83 3.85
C LYS A 370 -10.43 -18.60 4.73
N GLU A 371 -10.13 -18.77 6.01
CA GLU A 371 -11.03 -19.52 6.89
C GLU A 371 -12.21 -18.62 7.27
N GLY A 372 -13.43 -19.02 6.90
CA GLY A 372 -14.63 -18.20 7.15
C GLY A 372 -14.70 -16.97 6.26
N ASN A 373 -14.60 -15.77 6.86
CA ASN A 373 -14.66 -14.52 6.11
C ASN A 373 -13.33 -14.24 5.39
N GLU A 374 -13.35 -14.34 4.06
CA GLU A 374 -12.16 -14.15 3.23
C GLU A 374 -11.72 -12.68 3.18
N SER A 375 -10.45 -12.47 3.54
CA SER A 375 -9.74 -11.20 3.40
C SER A 375 -9.62 -10.81 1.91
N PRO A 376 -9.75 -9.52 1.52
CA PRO A 376 -9.78 -8.33 2.38
C PRO A 376 -11.18 -7.92 2.89
N TYR A 377 -11.25 -7.04 3.88
CA TYR A 377 -12.49 -6.62 4.55
C TYR A 377 -12.84 -5.16 4.22
N ASP A 378 -14.07 -4.89 3.82
CA ASP A 378 -14.62 -3.55 3.57
C ASP A 378 -15.45 -3.00 4.75
N THR A 379 -15.82 -3.86 5.69
CA THR A 379 -16.48 -3.51 6.94
C THR A 379 -15.74 -4.10 8.14
N ALA A 380 -16.07 -3.60 9.33
CA ALA A 380 -15.55 -4.19 10.55
C ALA A 380 -15.97 -5.66 10.69
N ILE A 381 -15.04 -6.50 11.15
CA ILE A 381 -15.22 -7.93 11.37
C ILE A 381 -14.79 -8.29 12.79
N ASN A 382 -15.56 -9.18 13.42
CA ASN A 382 -15.17 -9.90 14.64
C ASN A 382 -15.11 -11.39 14.30
N PHE A 383 -14.02 -12.05 14.67
CA PHE A 383 -13.79 -13.44 14.33
C PHE A 383 -14.49 -14.36 15.34
N SER A 384 -15.06 -15.45 14.83
CA SER A 384 -15.64 -16.52 15.64
C SER A 384 -14.56 -17.32 16.36
N ALA A 385 -14.92 -18.07 17.40
CA ALA A 385 -14.00 -18.96 18.10
C ALA A 385 -13.33 -19.97 17.16
N ASP A 386 -14.07 -20.50 16.18
CA ASP A 386 -13.55 -21.45 15.20
C ASP A 386 -12.51 -20.82 14.26
N GLU A 387 -12.73 -19.58 13.82
CA GLU A 387 -11.73 -18.83 13.02
C GLU A 387 -10.49 -18.49 13.85
N MET A 388 -10.66 -18.14 15.13
CA MET A 388 -9.55 -17.81 16.04
C MET A 388 -8.67 -19.02 16.39
N ASN A 389 -9.22 -20.24 16.40
CA ASN A 389 -8.47 -21.47 16.68
C ASN A 389 -7.28 -21.69 15.72
N TRP A 390 -7.32 -21.09 14.52
CA TRP A 390 -6.26 -21.20 13.52
C TRP A 390 -5.10 -20.21 13.74
N LEU A 391 -5.29 -19.16 14.54
CA LEU A 391 -4.35 -18.04 14.64
C LEU A 391 -2.97 -18.49 15.15
N GLY A 392 -2.94 -19.35 16.17
CA GLY A 392 -1.70 -19.92 16.71
C GLY A 392 -0.94 -20.85 15.75
N ALA A 393 -1.54 -21.26 14.63
CA ALA A 393 -0.87 -22.08 13.62
C ALA A 393 -0.03 -21.25 12.64
N TYR A 394 -0.24 -19.93 12.55
CA TYR A 394 0.48 -19.08 11.60
C TYR A 394 1.84 -18.65 12.15
N ARG A 395 2.87 -18.78 11.32
CA ARG A 395 4.25 -18.35 11.59
C ARG A 395 4.47 -16.88 11.27
N TYR A 396 3.56 -16.27 10.51
CA TYR A 396 3.56 -14.86 10.19
C TYR A 396 2.14 -14.36 9.96
N ILE A 397 1.88 -13.15 10.44
CA ILE A 397 0.63 -12.44 10.20
C ILE A 397 0.95 -11.00 9.80
N HIS A 398 0.28 -10.53 8.75
CA HIS A 398 0.23 -9.12 8.37
C HIS A 398 -1.22 -8.64 8.30
N ILE A 399 -1.49 -7.48 8.88
CA ILE A 399 -2.77 -6.78 8.77
C ILE A 399 -2.47 -5.34 8.36
N GLY A 400 -3.20 -4.80 7.40
CA GLY A 400 -2.96 -3.45 6.90
C GLY A 400 -3.97 -3.00 5.86
N GLU A 401 -3.75 -1.85 5.23
CA GLU A 401 -4.55 -1.43 4.08
C GLU A 401 -4.28 -2.36 2.90
N HIS A 402 -5.36 -2.90 2.31
CA HIS A 402 -5.24 -3.66 1.07
C HIS A 402 -5.06 -2.71 -0.11
N ILE A 403 -3.98 -2.89 -0.85
CA ILE A 403 -3.69 -2.12 -2.07
C ILE A 403 -3.96 -2.99 -3.29
N HIS A 404 -4.92 -2.58 -4.12
CA HIS A 404 -5.18 -3.27 -5.38
C HIS A 404 -4.02 -3.11 -6.36
N THR A 405 -3.60 -4.23 -6.97
CA THR A 405 -2.52 -4.26 -7.96
C THR A 405 -2.83 -5.19 -9.12
N GLY A 406 -2.24 -4.90 -10.28
CA GLY A 406 -2.32 -5.76 -11.47
C GLY A 406 -3.65 -5.67 -12.23
N GLY A 407 -3.80 -6.51 -13.25
CA GLY A 407 -4.98 -6.54 -14.12
C GLY A 407 -5.06 -5.41 -15.14
N THR A 408 -6.02 -5.54 -16.07
CA THR A 408 -6.35 -4.51 -17.07
C THR A 408 -7.86 -4.33 -17.18
N ALA A 409 -8.37 -3.10 -17.04
CA ALA A 409 -9.76 -2.78 -17.36
C ALA A 409 -10.04 -2.99 -18.86
N THR A 410 -11.29 -3.31 -19.17
CA THR A 410 -11.81 -3.32 -20.55
C THR A 410 -12.78 -2.15 -20.75
N CYS A 411 -13.34 -1.99 -21.95
CA CYS A 411 -14.37 -0.98 -22.16
C CYS A 411 -15.63 -1.21 -21.32
N THR A 412 -15.93 -2.45 -20.94
CA THR A 412 -17.18 -2.82 -20.25
C THR A 412 -16.97 -3.27 -18.81
N GLU A 413 -15.78 -3.78 -18.48
CA GLU A 413 -15.47 -4.32 -17.15
C GLU A 413 -14.32 -3.55 -16.48
N PRO A 414 -14.39 -3.32 -15.17
CA PRO A 414 -13.30 -2.72 -14.39
C PRO A 414 -12.08 -3.64 -14.32
N THR A 415 -10.99 -3.14 -13.74
CA THR A 415 -9.79 -3.95 -13.51
C THR A 415 -10.07 -4.99 -12.44
N ILE A 416 -9.52 -6.20 -12.57
CA ILE A 416 -9.57 -7.23 -11.54
C ILE A 416 -8.21 -7.28 -10.83
N CYS A 417 -8.22 -7.17 -9.50
CA CYS A 417 -7.01 -7.26 -8.68
C CYS A 417 -6.42 -8.68 -8.79
N GLU A 418 -5.13 -8.77 -9.09
CA GLU A 418 -4.44 -10.07 -9.21
C GLU A 418 -4.21 -10.73 -7.85
N ASP A 419 -4.20 -9.96 -6.77
CA ASP A 419 -4.01 -10.45 -5.39
C ASP A 419 -5.31 -10.98 -4.77
N CYS A 420 -6.37 -10.15 -4.75
CA CYS A 420 -7.63 -10.49 -4.09
C CYS A 420 -8.76 -10.94 -5.03
N GLY A 421 -8.58 -10.83 -6.36
CA GLY A 421 -9.60 -11.20 -7.35
C GLY A 421 -10.82 -10.28 -7.41
N ARG A 422 -10.86 -9.18 -6.64
CA ARG A 422 -11.97 -8.22 -6.66
C ARG A 422 -11.82 -7.19 -7.79
N ALA A 423 -12.95 -6.75 -8.31
CA ALA A 423 -13.02 -5.63 -9.24
C ALA A 423 -12.65 -4.32 -8.55
N TYR A 424 -11.84 -3.49 -9.21
CA TYR A 424 -11.44 -2.17 -8.74
C TYR A 424 -11.21 -1.19 -9.89
N GLY A 425 -11.36 0.10 -9.57
CA GLY A 425 -11.40 1.15 -10.57
C GLY A 425 -12.66 1.08 -11.45
N ASN A 426 -12.66 1.85 -12.54
CA ASN A 426 -13.77 1.89 -13.48
C ASN A 426 -13.40 1.16 -14.78
N ALA A 427 -14.40 0.65 -15.50
CA ALA A 427 -14.25 0.29 -16.90
C ALA A 427 -13.78 1.51 -17.71
N LEU A 428 -13.04 1.28 -18.80
CA LEU A 428 -12.50 2.35 -19.65
C LEU A 428 -13.61 3.14 -20.36
N GLY A 429 -14.79 2.53 -20.52
CA GLY A 429 -15.84 3.04 -21.38
C GLY A 429 -15.50 2.85 -22.86
N HIS A 430 -16.50 3.11 -23.70
CA HIS A 430 -16.32 3.15 -25.15
C HIS A 430 -16.06 4.58 -25.63
N ASN A 431 -15.20 4.74 -26.62
CA ASN A 431 -14.99 6.00 -27.32
C ASN A 431 -15.75 5.98 -28.66
N ALA A 432 -16.64 6.95 -28.90
CA ALA A 432 -17.52 6.95 -30.07
C ALA A 432 -16.86 7.63 -31.28
N VAL A 433 -16.46 6.87 -32.29
CA VAL A 433 -16.10 7.42 -33.60
C VAL A 433 -17.26 7.21 -34.57
N LYS A 434 -18.02 8.26 -34.84
CA LYS A 434 -19.17 8.22 -35.75
C LYS A 434 -18.72 8.05 -37.20
N THR A 435 -19.38 7.17 -37.94
CA THR A 435 -19.29 7.06 -39.40
C THR A 435 -20.66 7.34 -40.00
N GLU A 436 -20.72 8.36 -40.86
CA GLU A 436 -21.95 8.74 -41.57
C GLU A 436 -22.36 7.67 -42.59
N ARG A 437 -23.67 7.53 -42.79
CA ARG A 437 -24.25 6.65 -43.82
C ARG A 437 -23.73 7.02 -45.22
N LYS A 438 -23.32 6.03 -46.00
CA LYS A 438 -22.98 6.16 -47.42
C LYS A 438 -23.84 5.19 -48.23
N GLU A 439 -24.65 5.71 -49.15
CA GLU A 439 -25.48 4.87 -50.00
C GLU A 439 -24.63 3.98 -50.92
N ALA A 440 -25.08 2.73 -51.13
CA ALA A 440 -24.41 1.80 -52.03
C ALA A 440 -24.64 2.20 -53.49
N THR A 441 -23.65 1.93 -54.35
CA THR A 441 -23.79 2.11 -55.80
C THR A 441 -23.93 0.74 -56.47
N CYS A 442 -24.04 0.72 -57.80
CA CYS A 442 -24.04 -0.54 -58.54
C CYS A 442 -22.65 -1.21 -58.65
N ILE A 443 -21.59 -0.59 -58.13
CA ILE A 443 -20.20 -1.11 -58.17
C ILE A 443 -19.59 -1.16 -56.76
N GLU A 444 -19.70 -0.07 -56.01
CA GLU A 444 -19.16 0.04 -54.64
C GLU A 444 -20.23 -0.25 -53.59
N ASP A 445 -19.87 -1.03 -52.57
CA ASP A 445 -20.64 -1.18 -51.34
C ASP A 445 -20.79 0.19 -50.64
N GLY A 446 -21.95 0.40 -50.01
CA GLY A 446 -22.21 1.49 -49.07
C GLY A 446 -22.11 1.02 -47.62
N ASN A 447 -22.53 1.88 -46.69
CA ASN A 447 -22.64 1.56 -45.28
C ASN A 447 -23.86 2.24 -44.63
N VAL A 448 -24.40 1.63 -43.58
CA VAL A 448 -25.33 2.31 -42.67
C VAL A 448 -24.59 3.34 -41.81
N GLU A 449 -25.31 4.21 -41.11
CA GLU A 449 -24.72 5.02 -40.05
C GLU A 449 -24.33 4.09 -38.88
N TYR A 450 -23.13 4.24 -38.34
CA TYR A 450 -22.66 3.44 -37.21
C TYR A 450 -21.59 4.20 -36.39
N TRP A 451 -21.31 3.70 -35.19
CA TRP A 451 -20.22 4.17 -34.34
C TRP A 451 -19.20 3.06 -34.12
N TYR A 452 -17.91 3.42 -34.11
CA TYR A 452 -16.80 2.51 -33.91
C TYR A 452 -16.01 2.90 -32.67
N CYS A 453 -15.65 1.92 -31.85
CA CYS A 453 -14.78 2.12 -30.70
C CYS A 453 -13.39 1.56 -30.99
N ASP A 454 -12.40 2.45 -31.09
CA ASP A 454 -11.01 2.12 -31.37
C ASP A 454 -10.36 1.27 -30.28
N ALA A 455 -10.74 1.50 -29.02
CA ALA A 455 -10.20 0.77 -27.86
C ALA A 455 -10.54 -0.73 -27.85
N CYS A 456 -11.69 -1.14 -28.39
CA CYS A 456 -12.13 -2.54 -28.39
C CYS A 456 -12.40 -3.12 -29.78
N GLY A 457 -12.32 -2.31 -30.83
CA GLY A 457 -12.53 -2.73 -32.21
C GLY A 457 -13.98 -3.07 -32.58
N LYS A 458 -14.95 -2.72 -31.73
CA LYS A 458 -16.38 -3.04 -31.90
C LYS A 458 -17.15 -1.93 -32.61
N TYR A 459 -18.30 -2.31 -33.20
CA TYR A 459 -19.20 -1.43 -33.93
C TYR A 459 -20.56 -1.37 -33.23
N PHE A 460 -21.22 -0.22 -33.31
CA PHE A 460 -22.48 0.05 -32.61
C PHE A 460 -23.47 0.76 -33.53
N SER A 461 -24.76 0.47 -33.34
CA SER A 461 -25.86 1.09 -34.10
C SER A 461 -26.41 2.37 -33.46
N ASP A 462 -25.91 2.75 -32.29
CA ASP A 462 -26.34 3.90 -31.51
C ASP A 462 -25.16 4.72 -30.96
N GLU A 463 -25.38 6.02 -30.80
CA GLU A 463 -24.38 6.97 -30.27
C GLU A 463 -24.00 6.68 -28.82
N ALA A 464 -24.89 6.07 -28.04
CA ALA A 464 -24.61 5.69 -26.66
C ALA A 464 -23.75 4.43 -26.53
N LEU A 465 -23.42 3.76 -27.66
CA LEU A 465 -22.55 2.58 -27.72
C LEU A 465 -23.09 1.42 -26.88
N THR A 466 -24.42 1.24 -26.89
CA THR A 466 -25.10 0.19 -26.11
C THR A 466 -25.57 -0.99 -26.95
N LYS A 467 -25.67 -0.83 -28.27
CA LYS A 467 -26.15 -1.85 -29.22
C LYS A 467 -25.04 -2.24 -30.19
N GLU A 468 -24.21 -3.19 -29.74
CA GLU A 468 -23.15 -3.80 -30.55
C GLU A 468 -23.73 -4.47 -31.80
N ILE A 469 -23.08 -4.25 -32.95
CA ILE A 469 -23.40 -4.87 -34.25
C ILE A 469 -22.13 -5.46 -34.87
N ALA A 470 -22.29 -6.50 -35.70
CA ALA A 470 -21.16 -7.03 -36.46
C ALA A 470 -20.70 -6.05 -37.55
N LYS A 471 -19.42 -6.12 -37.94
CA LYS A 471 -18.88 -5.27 -39.01
C LYS A 471 -19.64 -5.48 -40.32
N GLU A 472 -20.09 -6.69 -40.60
CA GLU A 472 -20.82 -7.04 -41.81
C GLU A 472 -22.19 -6.36 -41.88
N GLU A 473 -22.82 -6.12 -40.73
CA GLU A 473 -24.09 -5.40 -40.63
C GLU A 473 -23.93 -3.90 -40.90
N THR A 474 -22.70 -3.38 -40.81
CA THR A 474 -22.42 -2.00 -41.23
C THR A 474 -22.46 -1.82 -42.74
N VAL A 475 -22.31 -2.91 -43.51
CA VAL A 475 -22.10 -2.88 -44.97
C VAL A 475 -23.42 -3.04 -45.72
N VAL A 476 -23.70 -2.10 -46.62
CA VAL A 476 -24.81 -2.21 -47.59
C VAL A 476 -24.23 -2.66 -48.92
N LYS A 477 -24.53 -3.89 -49.34
CA LYS A 477 -23.95 -4.45 -50.57
C LYS A 477 -24.35 -3.68 -51.82
N ALA A 478 -23.41 -3.57 -52.75
CA ALA A 478 -23.64 -2.98 -54.07
C ALA A 478 -24.87 -3.61 -54.73
N THR A 479 -25.72 -2.79 -55.35
CA THR A 479 -27.00 -3.23 -55.92
C THR A 479 -26.85 -4.14 -57.14
N GLY A 480 -25.63 -4.21 -57.68
CA GLY A 480 -25.34 -4.80 -58.99
C GLY A 480 -25.85 -3.93 -60.14
N HIS A 481 -25.45 -4.31 -61.35
CA HIS A 481 -25.94 -3.67 -62.57
C HIS A 481 -27.37 -4.14 -62.86
N GLY A 482 -28.34 -3.37 -62.35
CA GLY A 482 -29.77 -3.60 -62.57
C GLY A 482 -30.21 -3.29 -63.99
N GLU A 483 -30.98 -2.22 -64.18
CA GLU A 483 -31.45 -1.84 -65.52
C GLU A 483 -30.28 -1.46 -66.45
N THR A 484 -30.32 -2.05 -67.64
CA THR A 484 -29.36 -1.79 -68.72
C THR A 484 -30.05 -1.15 -69.92
N GLU A 485 -29.28 -0.41 -70.71
CA GLU A 485 -29.68 0.10 -72.02
C GLU A 485 -28.70 -0.35 -73.09
N LEU A 486 -29.18 -0.53 -74.31
CA LEU A 486 -28.34 -0.87 -75.46
C LEU A 486 -27.73 0.41 -76.05
N LYS A 487 -26.40 0.54 -76.01
CA LYS A 487 -25.66 1.61 -76.69
C LYS A 487 -24.90 1.08 -77.89
N ASN A 488 -24.62 1.95 -78.85
CA ASN A 488 -23.83 1.65 -80.06
C ASN A 488 -24.46 0.60 -80.99
N ALA A 489 -25.72 0.21 -80.77
CA ALA A 489 -26.43 -0.70 -81.67
C ALA A 489 -26.53 -0.06 -83.06
N LYS A 490 -26.12 -0.82 -84.08
CA LYS A 490 -26.16 -0.38 -85.47
C LYS A 490 -26.53 -1.54 -86.35
N GLU A 491 -27.62 -1.41 -87.08
CA GLU A 491 -28.08 -2.44 -88.00
C GLU A 491 -27.03 -2.74 -89.07
N ALA A 492 -26.86 -4.02 -89.38
CA ALA A 492 -26.01 -4.44 -90.48
C ALA A 492 -26.62 -3.97 -91.80
N THR A 493 -25.78 -3.44 -92.68
CA THR A 493 -26.17 -3.10 -94.05
C THR A 493 -25.46 -4.03 -95.03
N CYS A 494 -25.86 -4.01 -96.29
CA CYS A 494 -25.20 -4.78 -97.34
C CYS A 494 -23.78 -4.26 -97.70
N THR A 495 -23.27 -3.23 -97.02
CA THR A 495 -21.91 -2.69 -97.25
C THR A 495 -21.09 -2.56 -95.96
N VAL A 496 -21.74 -2.36 -94.81
CA VAL A 496 -21.12 -2.18 -93.48
C VAL A 496 -21.67 -3.22 -92.52
N GLU A 497 -20.79 -3.89 -91.78
CA GLU A 497 -21.17 -4.79 -90.68
C GLU A 497 -22.00 -4.04 -89.64
N GLY A 498 -22.93 -4.75 -89.00
CA GLY A 498 -23.71 -4.22 -87.90
C GLY A 498 -23.05 -4.52 -86.56
N TYR A 499 -23.62 -3.96 -85.50
CA TYR A 499 -23.26 -4.22 -84.13
C TYR A 499 -24.53 -4.38 -83.30
N THR A 500 -24.65 -5.47 -82.54
CA THR A 500 -25.86 -5.72 -81.73
C THR A 500 -26.06 -4.71 -80.61
N GLY A 501 -25.04 -3.88 -80.33
CA GLY A 501 -25.01 -2.92 -79.23
C GLY A 501 -24.49 -3.53 -77.92
N ASP A 502 -23.85 -2.69 -77.12
CA ASP A 502 -23.39 -3.00 -75.76
C ASP A 502 -24.54 -2.84 -74.77
N LYS A 503 -24.72 -3.81 -73.86
CA LYS A 503 -25.58 -3.60 -72.69
C LYS A 503 -24.81 -2.77 -71.68
N VAL A 504 -25.25 -1.53 -71.51
CA VAL A 504 -24.63 -0.56 -70.61
C VAL A 504 -25.53 -0.35 -69.40
N CYS A 505 -24.97 -0.36 -68.20
CA CYS A 505 -25.73 -0.06 -66.98
C CYS A 505 -26.22 1.39 -67.03
N LYS A 506 -27.52 1.62 -66.84
CA LYS A 506 -28.09 2.99 -66.84
C LYS A 506 -27.60 3.85 -65.67
N VAL A 507 -27.15 3.22 -64.58
CA VAL A 507 -26.76 3.91 -63.35
C VAL A 507 -25.31 4.39 -63.42
N CYS A 508 -24.34 3.53 -63.76
CA CYS A 508 -22.92 3.89 -63.79
C CYS A 508 -22.30 4.01 -65.18
N GLY A 509 -23.02 3.63 -66.25
CA GLY A 509 -22.49 3.69 -67.61
C GLY A 509 -21.44 2.63 -67.97
N SER A 510 -21.18 1.64 -67.10
CA SER A 510 -20.30 0.53 -67.44
C SER A 510 -20.94 -0.42 -68.45
N VAL A 511 -20.13 -1.00 -69.34
CA VAL A 511 -20.56 -2.08 -70.24
C VAL A 511 -20.68 -3.36 -69.42
N VAL A 512 -21.90 -3.82 -69.20
CA VAL A 512 -22.23 -5.07 -68.49
C VAL A 512 -22.01 -6.28 -69.39
N GLU A 513 -22.35 -6.13 -70.67
CA GLU A 513 -22.16 -7.16 -71.69
C GLU A 513 -21.82 -6.50 -73.03
N LYS A 514 -20.72 -6.94 -73.64
CA LYS A 514 -20.26 -6.37 -74.91
C LYS A 514 -21.07 -6.93 -76.08
N GLY A 515 -21.50 -6.05 -76.98
CA GLY A 515 -22.20 -6.46 -78.20
C GLY A 515 -21.32 -7.28 -79.13
N LYS A 516 -21.93 -8.02 -80.05
CA LYS A 516 -21.25 -8.79 -81.09
C LYS A 516 -21.34 -8.07 -82.43
N VAL A 517 -20.28 -8.19 -83.23
CA VAL A 517 -20.31 -7.77 -84.63
C VAL A 517 -21.24 -8.70 -85.40
N THR A 518 -22.22 -8.14 -86.09
CA THR A 518 -23.10 -8.88 -86.99
C THR A 518 -22.61 -8.73 -88.42
N ALA A 519 -22.48 -9.86 -89.12
CA ALA A 519 -22.10 -9.88 -90.54
C ALA A 519 -23.03 -8.98 -91.37
N LYS A 520 -22.50 -8.49 -92.50
CA LYS A 520 -23.24 -7.64 -93.45
C LYS A 520 -24.57 -8.28 -93.84
N ALA A 521 -25.62 -7.47 -93.92
CA ALA A 521 -26.94 -7.95 -94.33
C ALA A 521 -26.87 -8.49 -95.76
N ALA A 522 -27.55 -9.62 -96.01
CA ALA A 522 -27.65 -10.18 -97.35
C ALA A 522 -28.26 -9.16 -98.32
N HIS A 523 -27.72 -9.09 -99.54
CA HIS A 523 -28.26 -8.23 -100.57
C HIS A 523 -29.67 -8.69 -100.96
N ASN A 524 -30.63 -7.76 -100.94
CA ASN A 524 -31.95 -7.99 -101.50
C ASN A 524 -31.96 -7.50 -102.96
N PHE A 525 -31.82 -8.45 -103.88
CA PHE A 525 -31.74 -8.20 -105.32
C PHE A 525 -33.13 -8.22 -105.96
N LYS A 526 -33.46 -7.19 -106.72
CA LYS A 526 -34.64 -7.15 -107.59
C LYS A 526 -34.15 -6.73 -108.97
N ASP A 527 -34.48 -7.52 -109.99
CA ASP A 527 -34.03 -7.33 -111.37
C ASP A 527 -32.50 -7.21 -111.52
N GLY A 528 -31.75 -8.07 -110.81
CA GLY A 528 -30.29 -8.18 -110.94
C GLY A 528 -29.48 -7.07 -110.26
N LYS A 529 -30.11 -6.17 -109.50
CA LYS A 529 -29.42 -5.14 -108.69
C LYS A 529 -29.97 -5.10 -107.27
N CYS A 530 -29.06 -4.87 -106.33
CA CYS A 530 -29.41 -4.75 -104.92
C CYS A 530 -30.23 -3.47 -104.79
N THR A 531 -31.44 -3.65 -104.28
CA THR A 531 -32.41 -2.56 -104.13
C THR A 531 -31.92 -1.43 -103.22
N VAL A 532 -30.90 -1.69 -102.39
CA VAL A 532 -30.35 -0.74 -101.41
C VAL A 532 -29.01 -0.15 -101.87
N CYS A 533 -27.98 -0.96 -102.12
CA CYS A 533 -26.63 -0.45 -102.46
C CYS A 533 -26.29 -0.47 -103.96
N LYS A 534 -27.22 -0.92 -104.80
CA LYS A 534 -27.07 -1.06 -106.27
C LYS A 534 -25.96 -2.01 -106.74
N ALA A 535 -25.31 -2.75 -105.84
CA ALA A 535 -24.44 -3.86 -106.21
C ALA A 535 -25.21 -4.85 -107.12
N THR A 536 -24.56 -5.40 -108.14
CA THR A 536 -25.18 -6.34 -109.08
C THR A 536 -25.27 -7.73 -108.46
N ASP A 537 -26.40 -8.41 -108.67
CA ASP A 537 -26.59 -9.80 -108.24
C ASP A 537 -25.67 -10.69 -109.08
N PRO A 538 -24.69 -11.38 -108.47
CA PRO A 538 -23.81 -12.28 -109.20
C PRO A 538 -24.55 -13.46 -109.84
N ASN A 539 -25.78 -13.76 -109.39
CA ASN A 539 -26.53 -14.97 -109.73
C ASN A 539 -27.85 -14.71 -110.49
N TYR A 540 -28.14 -13.49 -110.94
CA TYR A 540 -29.43 -13.17 -111.60
C TYR A 540 -29.52 -13.67 -113.06
N VAL A 541 -30.52 -14.51 -113.35
CA VAL A 541 -30.81 -15.07 -114.69
C VAL A 541 -32.34 -15.04 -114.96
N PRO A 542 -32.84 -14.45 -116.06
CA PRO A 542 -34.28 -14.36 -116.35
C PRO A 542 -34.83 -15.65 -117.02
N THR A 543 -35.99 -16.19 -116.60
CA THR A 543 -36.54 -17.46 -117.13
C THR A 543 -38.07 -17.51 -117.32
N LYS A 544 -38.54 -18.33 -118.30
CA LYS A 544 -39.92 -18.70 -118.68
C LYS A 544 -40.12 -20.24 -118.50
N PRO A 545 -41.34 -20.77 -118.19
CA PRO A 545 -41.54 -21.98 -117.34
C PRO A 545 -42.10 -23.26 -118.03
N THR A 546 -41.96 -24.44 -117.39
CA THR A 546 -42.93 -25.60 -117.28
C THR A 546 -42.41 -26.80 -116.44
N VAL A 547 -43.03 -27.08 -115.28
CA VAL A 547 -43.72 -28.31 -114.71
C VAL A 547 -43.43 -29.73 -115.30
N PRO A 548 -43.57 -30.92 -114.62
CA PRO A 548 -43.46 -31.37 -113.20
C PRO A 548 -42.74 -32.75 -112.91
N GLU A 549 -42.66 -33.10 -111.61
CA GLU A 549 -42.84 -34.43 -110.95
C GLU A 549 -41.70 -35.49 -110.76
N LYS A 550 -41.54 -35.85 -109.46
CA LYS A 550 -41.39 -37.19 -108.83
C LYS A 550 -40.02 -37.90 -108.68
N GLY A 551 -39.72 -38.29 -107.44
CA GLY A 551 -39.26 -39.65 -107.09
C GLY A 551 -37.81 -39.88 -106.61
N ASP A 552 -37.66 -40.13 -105.31
CA ASP A 552 -36.91 -41.23 -104.65
C ASP A 552 -35.36 -41.41 -104.71
N LYS A 553 -34.83 -41.59 -103.48
CA LYS A 553 -33.83 -42.58 -102.99
C LYS A 553 -32.31 -42.31 -102.96
N GLU A 554 -31.81 -42.59 -101.74
CA GLU A 554 -30.56 -43.27 -101.33
C GLU A 554 -29.18 -42.58 -101.39
N SER A 555 -28.47 -42.76 -100.26
CA SER A 555 -27.05 -42.50 -100.00
C SER A 555 -26.11 -43.26 -100.95
N PRO A 556 -24.80 -42.91 -101.01
CA PRO A 556 -23.82 -43.63 -100.18
C PRO A 556 -22.61 -42.80 -99.65
N GLN A 557 -21.92 -43.41 -98.68
CA GLN A 557 -20.48 -43.39 -98.32
C GLN A 557 -19.51 -43.30 -99.55
N THR A 558 -18.20 -43.00 -99.51
CA THR A 558 -17.01 -42.96 -98.61
C THR A 558 -16.06 -41.83 -99.15
N GLY A 559 -14.90 -41.42 -98.62
CA GLY A 559 -13.73 -42.12 -98.08
C GLY A 559 -12.44 -41.42 -98.59
N ASP A 560 -11.40 -41.46 -97.76
CA ASP A 560 -10.11 -40.73 -97.82
C ASP A 560 -9.19 -40.95 -99.03
N SER A 561 -8.20 -40.05 -99.16
CA SER A 561 -6.80 -40.31 -99.57
C SER A 561 -6.03 -38.97 -99.49
N THR A 562 -4.73 -38.80 -99.20
CA THR A 562 -3.51 -39.60 -98.94
C THR A 562 -2.44 -38.52 -98.65
N ASN A 563 -1.61 -38.57 -97.60
CA ASN A 563 -0.39 -39.38 -97.39
C ASN A 563 0.94 -38.62 -97.67
N ILE A 564 1.76 -38.53 -96.61
CA ILE A 564 3.23 -38.61 -96.50
C ILE A 564 4.15 -37.68 -97.32
N ALA A 565 4.93 -36.88 -96.58
CA ALA A 565 6.37 -36.59 -96.75
C ALA A 565 6.78 -35.59 -95.64
N LEU A 566 7.85 -35.70 -94.85
CA LEU A 566 8.97 -36.61 -94.83
C LEU A 566 9.73 -36.31 -93.50
N TRP A 567 9.75 -37.29 -92.59
CA TRP A 567 10.83 -37.63 -91.63
C TRP A 567 11.00 -36.80 -90.35
N PHE A 568 10.56 -37.32 -89.19
CA PHE A 568 11.20 -38.38 -88.36
C PHE A 568 12.51 -37.86 -87.74
N ALA A 569 12.70 -37.84 -86.43
CA ALA A 569 12.76 -39.04 -85.60
C ALA A 569 12.91 -38.65 -84.11
N ILE A 570 12.08 -39.17 -83.19
CA ILE A 570 12.42 -40.25 -82.23
C ILE A 570 13.08 -39.67 -80.96
N MET A 571 12.74 -40.01 -79.71
CA MET A 571 11.72 -40.81 -79.05
C MET A 571 12.00 -40.74 -77.52
N LEU A 572 10.97 -40.99 -76.69
CA LEU A 572 10.98 -41.76 -75.41
C LEU A 572 11.97 -41.30 -74.30
N THR A 573 11.78 -41.44 -72.99
CA THR A 573 10.78 -42.04 -72.09
C THR A 573 11.24 -41.76 -70.67
N ALA A 574 10.28 -41.76 -69.75
CA ALA A 574 10.36 -42.29 -68.39
C ALA A 574 11.28 -41.63 -67.35
N GLY A 575 10.69 -41.47 -66.16
CA GLY A 575 11.36 -41.90 -64.93
C GLY A 575 11.64 -40.83 -63.87
N THR A 576 10.81 -40.86 -62.82
CA THR A 576 11.18 -40.81 -61.39
C THR A 576 11.75 -39.53 -60.76
N ILE A 577 11.03 -39.00 -59.75
CA ILE A 577 11.36 -38.96 -58.29
C ILE A 577 12.65 -38.18 -57.92
N LEU A 578 12.51 -37.06 -57.19
CA LEU A 578 12.98 -36.85 -55.79
C LEU A 578 13.15 -35.36 -55.42
N THR A 579 12.75 -35.09 -54.19
CA THR A 579 13.02 -33.93 -53.33
C THR A 579 14.50 -33.61 -53.15
N GLY A 580 14.84 -32.33 -52.90
CA GLY A 580 16.19 -31.91 -52.51
C GLY A 580 16.27 -30.47 -51.97
N THR A 581 16.16 -30.35 -50.64
CA THR A 581 16.50 -29.23 -49.75
C THR A 581 17.98 -28.82 -49.77
N VAL A 582 18.30 -27.52 -49.56
CA VAL A 582 19.39 -26.92 -48.73
C VAL A 582 19.09 -25.39 -48.65
N LEU A 583 18.69 -24.71 -47.56
CA LEU A 583 19.24 -24.41 -46.21
C LEU A 583 20.55 -23.59 -46.15
N TYR A 584 20.48 -22.31 -45.75
CA TYR A 584 21.40 -21.66 -44.76
C TYR A 584 20.89 -20.24 -44.40
N SER A 585 20.25 -19.99 -43.24
CA SER A 585 20.75 -19.77 -41.87
C SER A 585 20.94 -18.28 -41.47
N LYS A 586 20.21 -17.83 -40.43
CA LYS A 586 20.81 -17.45 -39.13
C LYS A 586 19.73 -17.19 -38.06
N LYS A 587 19.85 -17.99 -37.00
CA LYS A 587 19.27 -17.82 -35.65
C LYS A 587 19.86 -16.59 -34.95
N LYS A 588 19.08 -15.91 -34.09
CA LYS A 588 19.16 -16.12 -32.63
C LYS A 588 18.03 -15.41 -31.87
N LYS A 589 17.35 -16.20 -31.03
CA LYS A 589 16.54 -15.82 -29.88
C LYS A 589 17.40 -15.16 -28.80
N CYS A 590 16.78 -14.32 -27.97
CA CYS A 590 16.89 -14.43 -26.52
C CYS A 590 15.55 -14.02 -25.89
N SER A 591 15.04 -14.91 -25.04
CA SER A 591 13.92 -14.72 -24.13
C SER A 591 14.50 -14.33 -22.79
N LYS A 592 13.95 -13.28 -22.17
CA LYS A 592 13.53 -13.26 -20.78
C LYS A 592 12.38 -12.27 -20.69
#